data_AF-Q75N89-F1
#
_entry.id   AF-Q75N89-F1
#
_cell.length_a   1.000
_cell.length_b   1.000
_cell.length_c   1.000
_cell.angle_alpha   90.00
_cell.angle_beta   90.00
_cell.angle_gamma   90.00
#
_symmetry.space_group_name_H-M   'P 1'
#
loop_
_entity.id
_entity.type
_entity.pdbx_description
1 polymer ?
#
loop_
_entity_poly.entity_id
_entity_poly.type
_entity_poly.pdbx_seq_one_letter_code
_entity_poly.pdbx_strand_id
1 'polypeptide(L)'
;MRRGRLLEIALGFTVLLASYTSHGADANLEAGNVKETRASRAKRRGGGGHDALKGPNVCGSRYNAYCCPGWKTLPGGNQCIVPICRHSCGDGFCSRPNMCTCPSGQIAPSCGSRSIQHCNIRCMNGGSCSDDHCLCQKGYIGTHCGQPVCESGCLNGGRCVAPNRCACTYGFTGPQCERDYRTGPCFTVISNQMC
;
A
#
# COMPACT_ATOMS: atom_id res chain seq x y z
N MET A 1 51.48 -30.52 -40.34
CA MET A 1 52.31 -31.71 -40.65
C MET A 1 52.86 -32.29 -39.35
N ARG A 2 52.68 -33.62 -39.17
CA ARG A 2 53.42 -34.55 -38.27
C ARG A 2 53.11 -34.45 -36.76
N ARG A 3 52.35 -35.44 -36.23
CA ARG A 3 52.82 -36.70 -35.56
C ARG A 3 53.51 -36.38 -34.23
N GLY A 4 53.03 -36.73 -33.04
CA GLY A 4 52.44 -37.99 -32.57
C GLY A 4 53.48 -38.73 -31.70
N ARG A 5 53.17 -39.04 -30.44
CA ARG A 5 53.71 -40.19 -29.70
C ARG A 5 53.00 -40.42 -28.36
N LEU A 6 52.39 -41.60 -28.26
CA LEU A 6 52.03 -42.28 -27.02
C LEU A 6 53.28 -42.57 -26.19
N LEU A 7 53.14 -42.62 -24.86
CA LEU A 7 53.62 -43.75 -24.06
C LEU A 7 52.94 -43.80 -22.69
N GLU A 8 52.22 -44.90 -22.46
CA GLU A 8 51.79 -45.43 -21.17
C GLU A 8 53.01 -45.84 -20.31
N ILE A 9 53.02 -45.47 -19.02
CA ILE A 9 53.83 -46.15 -17.99
C ILE A 9 52.99 -46.21 -16.71
N ALA A 10 52.76 -47.45 -16.26
CA ALA A 10 52.00 -47.81 -15.08
C ALA A 10 52.86 -47.88 -13.80
N LEU A 11 52.13 -47.89 -12.67
CA LEU A 11 52.45 -48.40 -11.34
C LEU A 11 53.19 -47.49 -10.33
N GLY A 12 52.38 -46.96 -9.41
CA GLY A 12 52.44 -47.34 -7.99
C GLY A 12 53.18 -46.40 -7.05
N PHE A 13 52.43 -45.69 -6.19
CA PHE A 13 52.90 -45.33 -4.84
C PHE A 13 51.72 -45.22 -3.85
N THR A 14 51.95 -45.87 -2.72
CA THR A 14 51.16 -46.05 -1.50
C THR A 14 50.71 -44.76 -0.82
N VAL A 15 49.49 -44.71 -0.29
CA VAL A 15 49.11 -43.78 0.77
C VAL A 15 48.33 -44.53 1.87
N LEU A 16 48.99 -44.69 3.01
CA LEU A 16 48.43 -45.01 4.31
C LEU A 16 47.68 -43.78 4.85
N LEU A 17 46.39 -43.91 5.16
CA LEU A 17 45.73 -43.13 6.21
C LEU A 17 44.68 -43.98 6.91
N ALA A 18 45.00 -44.38 8.14
CA ALA A 18 44.08 -44.95 9.11
C ALA A 18 43.30 -43.83 9.80
N SER A 19 41.99 -44.00 9.97
CA SER A 19 41.19 -43.35 11.02
C SER A 19 39.93 -44.16 11.30
N TYR A 20 40.05 -45.02 12.32
CA TYR A 20 39.05 -45.51 13.27
C TYR A 20 37.54 -45.35 12.94
N THR A 21 36.81 -46.46 12.85
CA THR A 21 35.40 -46.53 13.25
C THR A 21 35.21 -47.76 14.14
N SER A 22 35.00 -47.51 15.43
CA SER A 22 34.73 -48.52 16.45
C SER A 22 33.23 -48.86 16.45
N HIS A 23 32.91 -50.10 16.08
CA HIS A 23 31.63 -50.75 16.38
C HIS A 23 31.60 -51.15 17.86
N GLY A 24 30.48 -50.89 18.53
CA GLY A 24 30.30 -51.24 19.94
C GLY A 24 28.83 -51.30 20.37
N ALA A 25 28.37 -52.55 20.53
CA ALA A 25 27.46 -53.11 21.54
C ALA A 25 25.95 -52.72 21.58
N ASP A 26 25.14 -53.77 21.39
CA ASP A 26 23.76 -53.94 21.86
C ASP A 26 23.65 -53.86 23.39
N ALA A 27 22.59 -53.20 23.88
CA ALA A 27 22.10 -53.28 25.25
C ALA A 27 20.57 -53.28 25.27
N ASN A 28 20.02 -54.13 26.13
CA ASN A 28 18.65 -54.56 26.25
C ASN A 28 17.84 -53.66 27.23
N LEU A 29 16.51 -53.89 27.28
CA LEU A 29 15.56 -53.63 28.40
C LEU A 29 14.63 -52.38 28.40
N GLU A 30 13.36 -52.67 28.10
CA GLU A 30 12.07 -52.28 28.72
C GLU A 30 11.84 -50.92 29.41
N ALA A 31 10.81 -50.19 28.94
CA ALA A 31 9.81 -49.42 29.70
C ALA A 31 8.90 -48.71 28.65
N GLY A 32 7.58 -48.55 28.74
CA GLY A 32 6.61 -48.73 29.80
C GLY A 32 5.23 -48.40 29.20
N ASN A 33 4.24 -49.24 29.53
CA ASN A 33 2.85 -49.10 29.14
C ASN A 33 2.20 -47.93 29.91
N VAL A 34 1.98 -46.79 29.27
CA VAL A 34 1.18 -45.69 29.83
C VAL A 34 -0.27 -45.88 29.40
N LYS A 35 -1.07 -46.40 30.33
CA LYS A 35 -2.53 -46.29 30.32
C LYS A 35 -2.90 -44.81 30.35
N GLU A 36 -3.24 -44.22 29.20
CA GLU A 36 -3.94 -42.95 29.21
C GLU A 36 -5.45 -43.21 29.38
N THR A 37 -5.91 -42.81 30.55
CA THR A 37 -7.29 -42.89 31.04
C THR A 37 -8.28 -42.31 30.02
N ARG A 38 -9.29 -43.10 29.70
CA ARG A 38 -10.49 -42.69 28.96
C ARG A 38 -11.19 -41.52 29.66
N ALA A 39 -10.85 -40.29 29.30
CA ALA A 39 -11.73 -39.16 29.50
C ALA A 39 -12.78 -39.18 28.38
N SER A 40 -13.90 -39.84 28.68
CA SER A 40 -15.14 -39.76 27.91
C SER A 40 -15.61 -38.30 27.85
N ARG A 41 -15.15 -37.52 26.87
CA ARG A 41 -15.76 -36.24 26.53
C ARG A 41 -16.49 -36.39 25.21
N ALA A 42 -17.81 -36.51 25.34
CA ALA A 42 -18.83 -36.64 24.31
C ALA A 42 -18.37 -36.21 22.89
N LYS A 43 -18.18 -37.21 22.02
CA LYS A 43 -18.14 -36.99 20.57
C LYS A 43 -19.55 -36.59 20.15
N ARG A 44 -19.85 -35.29 20.22
CA ARG A 44 -21.08 -34.73 19.66
C ARG A 44 -21.08 -35.06 18.18
N ARG A 45 -22.00 -35.95 17.77
CA ARG A 45 -22.30 -36.22 16.37
C ARG A 45 -22.69 -34.90 15.70
N GLY A 46 -21.75 -34.35 14.95
CA GLY A 46 -21.89 -33.20 14.05
C GLY A 46 -20.79 -33.38 13.03
N GLY A 47 -21.18 -33.78 11.82
CA GLY A 47 -20.31 -34.41 10.83
C GLY A 47 -19.17 -33.53 10.30
N GLY A 48 -18.21 -34.22 9.69
CA GLY A 48 -17.28 -33.65 8.72
C GLY A 48 -15.97 -33.15 9.30
N GLY A 49 -15.02 -34.06 9.52
CA GLY A 49 -13.60 -33.73 9.61
C GLY A 49 -13.07 -33.28 8.25
N HIS A 50 -13.37 -32.05 7.86
CA HIS A 50 -12.43 -31.25 7.09
C HIS A 50 -11.96 -30.14 8.02
N ASP A 51 -10.66 -29.91 8.03
CA ASP A 51 -9.91 -29.10 8.96
C ASP A 51 -10.63 -27.80 9.37
N ALA A 52 -10.97 -27.67 10.66
CA ALA A 52 -11.67 -26.50 11.19
C ALA A 52 -10.99 -25.21 10.73
N LEU A 53 -11.72 -24.31 10.06
CA LEU A 53 -11.16 -23.10 9.48
C LEU A 53 -10.49 -22.23 10.55
N LYS A 54 -9.33 -21.67 10.21
CA LYS A 54 -8.46 -20.88 11.10
C LYS A 54 -8.20 -19.50 10.50
N GLY A 55 -7.78 -18.56 11.35
CA GLY A 55 -7.42 -17.20 10.95
C GLY A 55 -8.49 -16.17 11.30
N PRO A 56 -8.22 -14.88 11.04
CA PRO A 56 -9.07 -13.79 11.48
C PRO A 56 -10.36 -13.64 10.64
N ASN A 57 -10.42 -14.25 9.45
CA ASN A 57 -11.52 -14.08 8.50
C ASN A 57 -12.38 -15.34 8.36
N VAL A 58 -12.80 -15.92 9.49
CA VAL A 58 -13.73 -17.06 9.52
C VAL A 58 -15.13 -16.53 9.81
N CYS A 59 -16.07 -16.84 8.91
CA CYS A 59 -17.46 -16.43 8.98
C CYS A 59 -18.38 -17.66 8.97
N GLY A 60 -19.67 -17.44 9.29
CA GLY A 60 -20.68 -18.48 9.27
C GLY A 60 -20.96 -19.08 10.64
N SER A 61 -21.61 -20.25 10.63
CA SER A 61 -22.02 -20.96 11.85
C SER A 61 -21.10 -22.15 12.12
N ARG A 62 -21.17 -22.71 13.34
CA ARG A 62 -20.35 -23.88 13.73
C ARG A 62 -20.47 -25.12 12.84
N TYR A 63 -21.54 -25.22 12.06
CA TYR A 63 -21.84 -26.32 11.15
C TYR A 63 -21.65 -25.97 9.66
N ASN A 64 -21.51 -24.68 9.35
CA ASN A 64 -21.30 -24.16 8.01
C ASN A 64 -20.35 -22.97 8.12
N ALA A 65 -19.11 -23.27 8.45
CA ALA A 65 -18.04 -22.29 8.55
C ALA A 65 -17.40 -22.12 7.17
N TYR A 66 -17.16 -20.88 6.77
CA TYR A 66 -16.52 -20.54 5.51
C TYR A 66 -15.66 -19.29 5.67
N CYS A 67 -14.72 -19.06 4.76
CA CYS A 67 -13.96 -17.82 4.79
C CYS A 67 -14.87 -16.63 4.50
N CYS A 68 -14.71 -15.54 5.25
CA CYS A 68 -15.49 -14.33 5.05
C CYS A 68 -15.41 -13.85 3.58
N PRO A 69 -16.42 -13.13 3.09
CA PRO A 69 -16.45 -12.64 1.71
C PRO A 69 -15.14 -11.91 1.34
N GLY A 70 -14.52 -12.34 0.24
CA GLY A 70 -13.24 -11.80 -0.22
C GLY A 70 -12.00 -12.49 0.35
N TRP A 71 -12.16 -13.60 1.09
CA TRP A 71 -11.05 -14.40 1.60
C TRP A 71 -11.16 -15.85 1.15
N LYS A 72 -10.01 -16.50 0.94
CA LYS A 72 -9.89 -17.91 0.60
C LYS A 72 -8.77 -18.58 1.40
N THR A 73 -8.73 -19.90 1.33
CA THR A 73 -7.66 -20.71 1.91
C THR A 73 -6.51 -20.93 0.92
N LEU A 74 -5.35 -21.33 1.44
CA LEU A 74 -4.26 -21.90 0.64
C LEU A 74 -4.68 -23.27 0.07
N PRO A 75 -4.12 -23.71 -1.06
CA PRO A 75 -4.36 -25.07 -1.57
C PRO A 75 -4.03 -26.13 -0.52
N GLY A 76 -5.01 -26.92 -0.10
CA GLY A 76 -4.86 -27.95 0.94
C GLY A 76 -4.80 -27.41 2.39
N GLY A 77 -5.02 -26.11 2.59
CA GLY A 77 -5.04 -25.48 3.92
C GLY A 77 -6.44 -25.08 4.38
N ASN A 78 -6.55 -24.77 5.67
CA ASN A 78 -7.78 -24.30 6.34
C ASN A 78 -7.68 -22.86 6.85
N GLN A 79 -6.67 -22.09 6.44
CA GLN A 79 -6.45 -20.73 6.93
C GLN A 79 -7.06 -19.67 5.99
N CYS A 80 -8.03 -18.90 6.48
CA CYS A 80 -8.67 -17.80 5.74
C CYS A 80 -7.82 -16.52 5.75
N ILE A 81 -6.62 -16.60 5.20
CA ILE A 81 -5.63 -15.50 5.19
C ILE A 81 -5.31 -14.98 3.79
N VAL A 82 -5.84 -15.61 2.74
CA VAL A 82 -5.54 -15.19 1.37
C VAL A 82 -6.67 -14.29 0.88
N PRO A 83 -6.44 -12.98 0.67
CA PRO A 83 -7.45 -12.10 0.12
C PRO A 83 -7.69 -12.38 -1.36
N ILE A 84 -8.91 -12.10 -1.82
CA ILE A 84 -9.33 -12.24 -3.21
C ILE A 84 -9.35 -10.85 -3.84
N CYS A 85 -8.56 -10.67 -4.89
CA CYS A 85 -8.56 -9.45 -5.70
C CYS A 85 -9.34 -9.70 -7.00
N ARG A 86 -10.21 -8.76 -7.39
CA ARG A 86 -10.96 -8.78 -8.66
C ARG A 86 -10.05 -8.65 -9.88
N HIS A 87 -8.92 -7.95 -9.74
CA HIS A 87 -7.92 -7.77 -10.77
C HIS A 87 -6.55 -8.24 -10.29
N SER A 88 -5.71 -8.71 -11.20
CA SER A 88 -4.32 -9.05 -10.90
C SER A 88 -3.54 -7.79 -10.52
N CYS A 89 -2.78 -7.87 -9.43
CA CYS A 89 -2.03 -6.74 -8.89
C CYS A 89 -0.73 -6.41 -9.64
N GLY A 90 -0.41 -7.07 -10.76
CA GLY A 90 0.85 -6.84 -11.49
C GLY A 90 2.07 -7.05 -10.60
N ASP A 91 2.93 -6.03 -10.51
CA ASP A 91 4.14 -6.03 -9.67
C ASP A 91 3.86 -5.94 -8.15
N GLY A 92 2.60 -5.70 -7.76
CA GLY A 92 2.16 -5.68 -6.38
C GLY A 92 1.59 -7.02 -5.91
N PHE A 93 1.16 -7.05 -4.64
CA PHE A 93 0.49 -8.22 -4.07
C PHE A 93 -0.89 -7.87 -3.52
N CYS A 94 -1.80 -8.85 -3.52
CA CYS A 94 -3.14 -8.68 -2.94
C CYS A 94 -3.02 -8.68 -1.42
N SER A 95 -3.21 -7.52 -0.77
CA SER A 95 -3.10 -7.38 0.68
C SER A 95 -4.46 -7.42 1.38
N ARG A 96 -5.51 -7.02 0.67
CA ARG A 96 -6.89 -6.95 1.18
C ARG A 96 -7.88 -7.32 0.06
N PRO A 97 -9.13 -7.70 0.39
CA PRO A 97 -10.14 -7.96 -0.63
C PRO A 97 -10.27 -6.77 -1.60
N ASN A 98 -10.08 -7.03 -2.90
CA ASN A 98 -10.08 -6.02 -3.96
C ASN A 98 -9.05 -4.87 -3.79
N MET A 99 -7.99 -5.08 -3.02
CA MET A 99 -6.95 -4.07 -2.78
C MET A 99 -5.56 -4.70 -2.88
N CYS A 100 -4.75 -4.12 -3.76
CA CYS A 100 -3.36 -4.45 -4.02
C CYS A 100 -2.45 -3.48 -3.28
N THR A 101 -1.38 -4.00 -2.69
CA THR A 101 -0.24 -3.20 -2.22
C THR A 101 0.83 -3.22 -3.29
N CYS A 102 1.19 -2.03 -3.77
CA CYS A 102 2.14 -1.85 -4.86
C CYS A 102 3.58 -1.70 -4.34
N PRO A 103 4.60 -1.87 -5.20
CA PRO A 103 6.00 -1.68 -4.82
C PRO A 103 6.32 -0.30 -4.25
N SER A 104 5.56 0.73 -4.64
CA SER A 104 5.65 2.10 -4.11
C SER A 104 5.11 2.26 -2.67
N GLY A 105 4.56 1.20 -2.08
CA GLY A 105 3.85 1.24 -0.79
C GLY A 105 2.40 1.74 -0.89
N GLN A 106 1.94 2.14 -2.07
CA GLN A 106 0.56 2.57 -2.29
C GLN A 106 -0.41 1.38 -2.28
N ILE A 107 -1.59 1.58 -1.70
CA ILE A 107 -2.66 0.59 -1.70
C ILE A 107 -3.75 1.05 -2.66
N ALA A 108 -4.05 0.25 -3.69
CA ALA A 108 -4.98 0.58 -4.76
C ALA A 108 -5.67 -0.67 -5.32
N PRO A 109 -6.77 -0.56 -6.09
CA PRO A 109 -7.44 -1.74 -6.68
C PRO A 109 -6.61 -2.55 -7.68
N SER A 110 -5.55 -1.96 -8.24
CA SER A 110 -4.57 -2.63 -9.10
C SER A 110 -3.26 -1.83 -9.14
N CYS A 111 -2.12 -2.53 -9.20
CA CYS A 111 -0.83 -1.92 -9.50
C CYS A 111 -0.56 -2.08 -10.98
N GLY A 112 -0.14 -1.01 -11.64
CA GLY A 112 -0.05 -0.98 -13.10
C GLY A 112 -1.27 -0.38 -13.80
N SER A 113 -2.23 0.14 -13.03
CA SER A 113 -3.22 1.02 -13.61
C SER A 113 -2.67 2.43 -13.68
N ARG A 114 -2.46 2.89 -14.92
CA ARG A 114 -2.48 4.29 -15.33
C ARG A 114 -3.87 4.93 -15.05
N SER A 115 -4.49 4.62 -13.92
CA SER A 115 -5.88 4.93 -13.60
C SER A 115 -5.94 6.07 -12.62
N ILE A 116 -6.50 7.17 -13.13
CA ILE A 116 -6.79 8.44 -12.44
C ILE A 116 -5.52 9.27 -12.14
N GLN A 117 -4.36 8.73 -12.48
CA GLN A 117 -3.03 9.32 -12.36
C GLN A 117 -2.28 9.11 -13.70
N HIS A 118 -2.83 9.57 -14.83
CA HIS A 118 -2.01 9.72 -16.04
C HIS A 118 -1.20 11.03 -16.02
N CYS A 119 -1.00 11.59 -14.84
CA CYS A 119 0.07 12.51 -14.50
C CYS A 119 0.69 12.00 -13.22
N ASN A 120 2.01 11.86 -13.16
CA ASN A 120 2.74 11.79 -11.89
C ASN A 120 2.38 12.97 -10.94
N ILE A 121 1.88 14.07 -11.50
CA ILE A 121 1.46 15.28 -10.80
C ILE A 121 -0.08 15.36 -10.53
N ARG A 122 -0.46 15.85 -9.36
CA ARG A 122 -1.86 16.18 -9.03
C ARG A 122 -2.18 17.61 -9.46
N CYS A 123 -3.19 17.78 -10.32
CA CYS A 123 -3.68 19.08 -10.76
C CYS A 123 -4.88 19.52 -9.91
N MET A 124 -4.84 20.76 -9.39
CA MET A 124 -5.90 21.38 -8.60
C MET A 124 -6.66 22.43 -9.42
N ASN A 125 -7.74 23.00 -8.85
CA ASN A 125 -8.51 24.13 -9.42
C ASN A 125 -9.01 23.90 -10.87
N GLY A 126 -9.37 22.66 -11.21
CA GLY A 126 -9.85 22.31 -12.56
C GLY A 126 -8.77 22.23 -13.62
N GLY A 127 -7.49 22.10 -13.23
CA GLY A 127 -6.40 21.82 -14.15
C GLY A 127 -6.49 20.43 -14.79
N SER A 128 -6.20 20.34 -16.08
CA SER A 128 -6.19 19.09 -16.84
C SER A 128 -4.78 18.53 -16.90
N CYS A 129 -4.63 17.22 -16.71
CA CYS A 129 -3.34 16.58 -16.85
C CYS A 129 -3.02 16.23 -18.32
N SER A 130 -1.80 16.56 -18.78
CA SER A 130 -1.24 16.12 -20.07
C SER A 130 0.25 15.81 -19.90
N ASP A 131 0.70 14.62 -20.29
CA ASP A 131 2.12 14.21 -20.31
C ASP A 131 2.90 14.55 -19.02
N ASP A 132 2.37 14.18 -17.84
CA ASP A 132 2.97 14.48 -16.53
C ASP A 132 3.09 15.98 -16.17
N HIS A 133 2.43 16.86 -16.93
CA HIS A 133 2.29 18.27 -16.65
C HIS A 133 0.83 18.66 -16.44
N CYS A 134 0.59 19.62 -15.54
CA CYS A 134 -0.74 20.18 -15.35
C CYS A 134 -0.95 21.38 -16.28
N LEU A 135 -1.97 21.29 -17.12
CA LEU A 135 -2.52 22.40 -17.88
C LEU A 135 -3.49 23.18 -16.99
N CYS A 136 -3.06 24.36 -16.55
CA CYS A 136 -3.84 25.20 -15.65
C CYS A 136 -4.88 26.04 -16.40
N GLN A 137 -6.03 26.22 -15.75
CA GLN A 137 -7.05 27.16 -16.22
C GLN A 137 -6.56 28.62 -16.10
N LYS A 138 -7.17 29.51 -16.88
CA LYS A 138 -6.81 30.94 -16.87
C LYS A 138 -6.90 31.48 -15.43
N GLY A 139 -5.81 32.12 -14.98
CA GLY A 139 -5.72 32.71 -13.65
C GLY A 139 -5.15 31.78 -12.57
N TYR A 140 -4.72 30.56 -12.91
CA TYR A 140 -3.96 29.69 -12.02
C TYR A 140 -2.63 29.30 -12.66
N ILE A 141 -1.59 29.22 -11.83
CA ILE A 141 -0.23 28.85 -12.22
C ILE A 141 0.38 27.89 -11.19
N GLY A 142 1.64 27.50 -11.47
CA GLY A 142 2.41 26.57 -10.66
C GLY A 142 2.24 25.13 -11.14
N THR A 143 3.12 24.25 -10.68
CA THR A 143 3.19 22.84 -11.08
C THR A 143 1.86 22.12 -10.88
N HIS A 144 1.14 22.45 -9.80
CA HIS A 144 -0.13 21.82 -9.43
C HIS A 144 -1.37 22.69 -9.73
N CYS A 145 -1.23 23.81 -10.44
CA CYS A 145 -2.30 24.80 -10.63
C CYS A 145 -2.91 25.33 -9.32
N GLY A 146 -2.09 25.39 -8.25
CA GLY A 146 -2.52 25.82 -6.92
C GLY A 146 -2.37 27.32 -6.67
N GLN A 147 -1.56 28.02 -7.47
CA GLN A 147 -1.25 29.42 -7.24
C GLN A 147 -2.17 30.33 -8.08
N PRO A 148 -3.02 31.15 -7.47
CA PRO A 148 -3.85 32.09 -8.21
C PRO A 148 -3.02 33.27 -8.74
N VAL A 149 -3.43 33.80 -9.90
CA VAL A 149 -2.85 34.98 -10.54
C VAL A 149 -3.86 36.12 -10.52
N CYS A 150 -3.41 37.28 -10.08
CA CYS A 150 -4.16 38.52 -10.12
C CYS A 150 -3.56 39.39 -11.25
N GLU A 151 -4.26 39.52 -12.38
CA GLU A 151 -3.76 40.26 -13.56
C GLU A 151 -3.49 41.74 -13.22
N SER A 152 -4.35 42.34 -12.39
CA SER A 152 -4.23 43.72 -11.94
C SER A 152 -3.35 43.89 -10.69
N GLY A 153 -2.89 42.79 -10.09
CA GLY A 153 -2.22 42.81 -8.79
C GLY A 153 -3.12 43.22 -7.63
N CYS A 154 -2.58 43.12 -6.41
CA CYS A 154 -3.22 43.59 -5.18
C CYS A 154 -2.39 44.72 -4.59
N LEU A 155 -3.02 45.85 -4.28
CA LEU A 155 -2.36 47.02 -3.71
C LEU A 155 -2.33 46.95 -2.17
N ASN A 156 -1.58 47.85 -1.55
CA ASN A 156 -1.54 48.05 -0.10
C ASN A 156 -1.25 46.77 0.72
N GLY A 157 -0.43 45.86 0.15
CA GLY A 157 -0.06 44.60 0.78
C GLY A 157 -1.14 43.52 0.73
N GLY A 158 -2.17 43.67 -0.09
CA GLY A 158 -3.17 42.61 -0.31
C GLY A 158 -2.57 41.33 -0.91
N ARG A 159 -3.17 40.18 -0.59
CA ARG A 159 -2.73 38.87 -1.09
C ARG A 159 -3.71 38.32 -2.11
N CYS A 160 -3.22 37.83 -3.24
CA CYS A 160 -4.05 37.14 -4.23
C CYS A 160 -4.54 35.79 -3.66
N VAL A 161 -5.86 35.61 -3.54
CA VAL A 161 -6.49 34.39 -3.00
C VAL A 161 -7.25 33.58 -4.04
N ALA A 162 -7.71 34.24 -5.10
CA ALA A 162 -8.31 33.61 -6.26
C ALA A 162 -8.00 34.46 -7.50
N PRO A 163 -8.27 33.97 -8.73
CA PRO A 163 -8.08 34.74 -9.95
C PRO A 163 -8.77 36.10 -9.85
N ASN A 164 -8.00 37.18 -10.01
CA ASN A 164 -8.47 38.57 -9.89
C ASN A 164 -9.21 38.87 -8.56
N ARG A 165 -8.91 38.14 -7.49
CA ARG A 165 -9.48 38.36 -6.16
C ARG A 165 -8.38 38.56 -5.12
N CYS A 166 -8.38 39.74 -4.55
CA CYS A 166 -7.46 40.13 -3.49
C CYS A 166 -8.09 39.99 -2.10
N ALA A 167 -7.33 39.43 -1.17
CA ALA A 167 -7.59 39.54 0.26
C ALA A 167 -6.82 40.74 0.80
N CYS A 168 -7.56 41.74 1.28
CA CYS A 168 -6.99 43.00 1.72
C CYS A 168 -6.52 42.95 3.16
N THR A 169 -5.44 43.68 3.43
CA THR A 169 -5.00 43.97 4.79
C THR A 169 -6.05 44.82 5.51
N TYR A 170 -6.15 44.67 6.83
CA TYR A 170 -7.07 45.47 7.65
C TYR A 170 -6.85 46.97 7.42
N GLY A 171 -7.90 47.66 6.97
CA GLY A 171 -7.84 49.06 6.56
C GLY A 171 -8.25 49.29 5.11
N PHE A 172 -8.10 48.28 4.26
CA PHE A 172 -8.28 48.42 2.82
C PHE A 172 -9.46 47.60 2.29
N THR A 173 -10.13 48.14 1.28
CA THR A 173 -11.31 47.60 0.61
C THR A 173 -11.22 47.86 -0.89
N GLY A 174 -12.13 47.26 -1.66
CA GLY A 174 -12.12 47.31 -3.11
C GLY A 174 -11.56 46.02 -3.74
N PRO A 175 -11.81 45.80 -5.04
CA PRO A 175 -11.36 44.60 -5.77
C PRO A 175 -9.84 44.40 -5.74
N GLN A 176 -9.07 45.48 -5.64
CA GLN A 176 -7.60 45.46 -5.63
C GLN A 176 -7.02 46.00 -4.31
N CYS A 177 -7.84 46.15 -3.28
CA CYS A 177 -7.44 46.76 -2.00
C CYS A 177 -6.95 48.20 -2.12
N GLU A 178 -7.50 48.94 -3.08
CA GLU A 178 -7.09 50.29 -3.42
C GLU A 178 -7.72 51.37 -2.51
N ARG A 179 -8.82 51.07 -1.82
CA ARG A 179 -9.55 52.05 -1.00
C ARG A 179 -9.27 51.84 0.48
N ASP A 180 -8.71 52.84 1.15
CA ASP A 180 -8.63 52.83 2.61
C ASP A 180 -9.95 53.32 3.22
N TYR A 181 -10.59 52.48 4.04
CA TYR A 181 -11.84 52.86 4.69
C TYR A 181 -11.62 53.80 5.89
N ARG A 182 -10.40 53.93 6.41
CA ARG A 182 -10.07 54.88 7.49
C ARG A 182 -9.94 56.31 7.00
N THR A 183 -9.58 56.50 5.74
CA THR A 183 -9.50 57.82 5.08
C THR A 183 -10.72 58.13 4.21
N GLY A 184 -11.74 57.27 4.22
CA GLY A 184 -13.03 57.56 3.60
C GLY A 184 -13.77 58.72 4.29
N PRO A 185 -14.68 59.41 3.59
CA PRO A 185 -15.37 60.62 4.09
C PRO A 185 -16.26 60.39 5.33
N CYS A 186 -16.38 59.14 5.81
CA CYS A 186 -17.26 58.76 6.91
C CYS A 186 -16.63 58.86 8.31
N PHE A 187 -15.34 59.20 8.45
CA PHE A 187 -14.73 59.27 9.79
C PHE A 187 -14.85 60.64 10.48
N THR A 188 -15.20 61.71 9.74
CA THR A 188 -15.30 63.06 10.31
C THR A 188 -16.71 63.43 10.78
N VAL A 189 -17.72 62.60 10.51
CA VAL A 189 -19.09 62.85 11.01
C VAL A 189 -19.79 61.54 11.36
N ILE A 190 -19.80 61.20 12.65
CA ILE A 190 -20.77 60.24 13.18
C ILE A 190 -22.13 60.97 13.17
N SER A 191 -22.83 60.91 12.05
CA SER A 191 -24.25 61.28 11.98
C SER A 191 -25.07 60.01 11.82
N ASN A 192 -26.15 59.93 12.60
CA ASN A 192 -27.11 58.83 12.72
C ASN A 192 -27.97 58.62 11.45
N GLN A 193 -27.37 58.58 10.26
CA GLN A 193 -28.10 58.26 9.04
C GLN A 193 -27.26 57.33 8.19
N MET A 194 -27.55 56.05 8.38
CA MET A 194 -27.53 54.94 7.41
C MET A 194 -26.42 54.99 6.34
N CYS A 195 -25.56 53.97 6.37
CA CYS A 195 -24.69 53.59 5.26
C CYS A 195 -25.47 53.38 3.96
#